data_AF-A0A2N9NA66-F1
#
_entry.id   AF-A0A2N9NA66-F1
#
_cell.length_a   1.000
_cell.length_b   1.000
_cell.length_c   1.000
_cell.angle_alpha   90.00
_cell.angle_beta   90.00
_cell.angle_gamma   90.00
#
_symmetry.space_group_name_H-M   'P 1'
#
loop_
_entity.id
_entity.type
_entity.pdbx_description
1 polymer ?
#
loop_
_entity_poly.entity_id
_entity_poly.type
_entity_poly.pdbx_seq_one_letter_code
_entity_poly.pdbx_strand_id
1 'polypeptide(L)'
;MLRLIYFGALLGVAAILSAPICAQTRAASGARVQHVVVRGTGAAMEVEIQTSGAPVEPDTQAITGPDRIVVDFPGALPAAELRALKVNRGALKAVRTGLFFDNPPITRVVLDLAEPQSYRVSTSQNAVVIKLGSAAAGAQAPDAAPAARLQNASLATGNPFATARVSTAVSNAPLPAAVRETPPPPKPPLTVTFENGMLRIHAEKATLAQVLFEVQRQTRAEIAIPAGAELEQVVADLGPAPARDVLGALLNGSAYNFIFVGEELALERVILTRRDPNSF
;
A
#
# COMPACT_ATOMS: atom_id res chain seq x y z
N MET A 1 0.11 -85.24 48.56
CA MET A 1 0.94 -84.39 49.45
C MET A 1 1.61 -83.36 48.54
N LEU A 2 1.66 -82.04 48.71
CA LEU A 2 1.19 -81.07 49.71
C LEU A 2 1.45 -79.67 49.10
N ARG A 3 0.47 -78.74 49.17
CA ARG A 3 0.51 -77.25 49.11
C ARG A 3 1.18 -76.55 47.90
N LEU A 4 0.43 -75.78 47.08
CA LEU A 4 0.02 -74.36 47.26
C LEU A 4 1.26 -73.45 47.42
N ILE A 5 1.53 -72.47 46.55
CA ILE A 5 1.07 -71.07 46.68
C ILE A 5 1.66 -70.18 45.53
N TYR A 6 0.84 -69.22 45.02
CA TYR A 6 1.16 -67.96 44.28
C TYR A 6 1.90 -68.01 42.92
N PHE A 7 1.77 -67.09 41.95
CA PHE A 7 1.24 -65.72 41.87
C PHE A 7 0.93 -65.40 40.38
N GLY A 8 -0.11 -64.59 40.11
CA GLY A 8 -0.10 -63.61 39.01
C GLY A 8 -0.44 -64.08 37.59
N ALA A 9 -1.72 -64.03 37.27
CA ALA A 9 -2.24 -63.97 35.90
C ALA A 9 -2.10 -62.56 35.29
N LEU A 10 -2.28 -62.52 33.97
CA LEU A 10 -2.62 -61.38 33.10
C LEU A 10 -1.44 -60.48 32.66
N LEU A 11 -0.95 -60.60 31.42
CA LEU A 11 -1.49 -60.02 30.17
C LEU A 11 -1.24 -58.50 30.07
N GLY A 12 -0.51 -58.07 29.04
CA GLY A 12 -0.50 -56.65 28.63
C GLY A 12 0.75 -56.21 27.89
N VAL A 13 0.92 -56.66 26.65
CA VAL A 13 1.83 -56.02 25.69
C VAL A 13 1.30 -54.62 25.41
N ALA A 14 1.96 -53.58 25.93
CA ALA A 14 1.70 -52.20 25.57
C ALA A 14 2.86 -51.71 24.68
N ALA A 15 2.70 -51.92 23.37
CA ALA A 15 3.54 -51.29 22.36
C ALA A 15 3.32 -49.77 22.41
N ILE A 16 4.35 -49.03 22.81
CA ILE A 16 4.35 -47.58 22.81
C ILE A 16 4.48 -47.13 21.35
N LEU A 17 3.34 -46.92 20.69
CA LEU A 17 3.26 -46.23 19.42
C LEU A 17 3.64 -44.76 19.65
N SER A 18 4.90 -44.44 19.40
CA SER A 18 5.37 -43.07 19.19
C SER A 18 4.66 -42.48 17.98
N ALA A 19 3.47 -41.90 18.19
CA ALA A 19 2.87 -41.04 17.19
C ALA A 19 3.75 -39.79 17.08
N PRO A 20 4.26 -39.44 15.88
CA PRO A 20 4.78 -38.11 15.69
C PRO A 20 3.61 -37.17 15.99
N ILE A 21 3.81 -36.24 16.92
CA ILE A 21 3.01 -35.04 17.00
C ILE A 21 3.15 -34.43 15.62
N CYS A 22 2.18 -34.71 14.75
CA CYS A 22 1.98 -33.96 13.54
C CYS A 22 1.77 -32.55 14.08
N ALA A 23 2.82 -31.73 13.99
CA ALA A 23 2.67 -30.30 14.01
C ALA A 23 1.50 -30.06 13.07
N GLN A 24 0.36 -29.70 13.64
CA GLN A 24 -0.75 -29.21 12.85
C GLN A 24 -0.15 -27.99 12.16
N THR A 25 0.33 -28.19 10.94
CA THR A 25 0.47 -27.13 9.96
C THR A 25 -0.86 -26.43 10.05
N ARG A 26 -0.85 -25.26 10.70
CA ARG A 26 -2.01 -24.42 10.90
C ARG A 26 -2.41 -24.04 9.49
N ALA A 27 -3.31 -24.84 8.91
CA ALA A 27 -3.85 -24.62 7.60
C ALA A 27 -4.29 -23.16 7.58
N ALA A 28 -3.79 -22.42 6.58
CA ALA A 28 -4.03 -21.00 6.36
C ALA A 28 -5.41 -20.62 6.92
N SER A 29 -5.39 -19.88 8.01
CA SER A 29 -6.57 -19.62 8.82
C SER A 29 -7.69 -19.13 7.92
N GLY A 30 -8.75 -19.94 7.79
CA GLY A 30 -9.89 -19.69 6.92
C GLY A 30 -10.78 -18.55 7.42
N ALA A 31 -10.16 -17.40 7.66
CA ALA A 31 -10.86 -16.20 8.05
C ALA A 31 -11.81 -15.80 6.92
N ARG A 32 -13.06 -15.50 7.26
CA ARG A 32 -14.03 -15.03 6.29
C ARG A 32 -14.76 -13.83 6.83
N VAL A 33 -14.99 -12.84 5.98
CA VAL A 33 -15.96 -11.79 6.25
C VAL A 33 -17.33 -12.37 5.89
N GLN A 34 -18.27 -12.40 6.83
CA GLN A 34 -19.56 -13.07 6.66
C GLN A 34 -20.69 -12.09 6.40
N HIS A 35 -20.86 -11.13 7.30
CA HIS A 35 -21.96 -10.16 7.26
C HIS A 35 -21.46 -8.78 7.59
N VAL A 36 -22.06 -7.78 6.94
CA VAL A 36 -21.86 -6.38 7.29
C VAL A 36 -23.21 -5.77 7.61
N VAL A 37 -23.36 -5.34 8.85
CA VAL A 37 -24.60 -4.75 9.38
C VAL A 37 -24.31 -3.31 9.76
N VAL A 38 -25.13 -2.39 9.27
CA VAL A 38 -25.07 -0.99 9.70
C VAL A 38 -26.15 -0.76 10.75
N ARG A 39 -25.73 -0.34 11.95
CA ARG A 39 -26.58 0.01 13.08
C ARG A 39 -26.51 1.50 13.36
N GLY A 40 -27.56 2.04 13.97
CA GLY A 40 -27.66 3.45 14.33
C GLY A 40 -28.14 4.36 13.18
N THR A 41 -28.32 5.63 13.53
CA THR A 41 -28.82 6.70 12.66
C THR A 41 -28.13 8.02 13.04
N GLY A 42 -27.65 8.80 12.08
CA GLY A 42 -27.05 10.12 12.33
C GLY A 42 -25.61 10.03 12.87
N ALA A 43 -25.36 10.66 14.02
CA ALA A 43 -24.01 10.85 14.57
C ALA A 43 -23.44 9.65 15.36
N ALA A 44 -24.26 8.64 15.66
CA ALA A 44 -23.86 7.43 16.41
C ALA A 44 -24.02 6.18 15.53
N MET A 45 -23.41 6.21 14.35
CA MET A 45 -23.56 5.16 13.36
C MET A 45 -22.46 4.12 13.54
N GLU A 46 -22.82 2.85 13.54
CA GLU A 46 -21.88 1.76 13.78
C GLU A 46 -21.98 0.76 12.64
N VAL A 47 -20.84 0.34 12.10
CA VAL A 47 -20.76 -0.73 11.09
C VAL A 47 -20.14 -1.94 11.74
N GLU A 48 -20.94 -2.99 11.90
CA GLU A 48 -20.54 -4.27 12.47
C GLU A 48 -20.21 -5.23 11.32
N ILE A 49 -18.95 -5.64 11.24
CA ILE A 49 -18.43 -6.58 10.25
C ILE A 49 -18.18 -7.90 10.99
N GLN A 50 -19.01 -8.89 10.74
CA GLN A 50 -18.87 -10.22 11.33
C GLN A 50 -17.82 -11.01 10.55
N THR A 51 -16.83 -11.53 11.27
CA THR A 51 -15.82 -12.43 10.73
C THR A 51 -16.09 -13.85 11.22
N SER A 52 -15.48 -14.86 10.61
CA SER A 52 -15.38 -16.23 11.13
C SER A 52 -13.97 -16.72 10.97
N GLY A 53 -13.58 -17.72 11.77
CA GLY A 53 -12.28 -18.38 11.62
C GLY A 53 -11.27 -17.82 12.61
N ALA A 54 -10.03 -17.60 12.16
CA ALA A 54 -9.05 -16.97 13.04
C ALA A 54 -9.34 -15.49 13.24
N PRO A 55 -8.98 -14.93 14.41
CA PRO A 55 -8.96 -13.48 14.61
C PRO A 55 -8.11 -12.82 13.53
N VAL A 56 -8.68 -11.83 12.85
CA VAL A 56 -7.99 -11.00 11.86
C VAL A 56 -7.95 -9.59 12.38
N GLU A 57 -6.75 -9.01 12.42
CA GLU A 57 -6.58 -7.60 12.69
C GLU A 57 -6.79 -6.82 11.38
N PRO A 58 -7.78 -5.92 11.32
CA PRO A 58 -8.05 -5.15 10.12
C PRO A 58 -7.09 -3.97 10.01
N ASP A 59 -6.56 -3.72 8.82
CA ASP A 59 -5.93 -2.44 8.50
C ASP A 59 -7.03 -1.43 8.12
N THR A 60 -6.96 -0.20 8.63
CA THR A 60 -8.02 0.79 8.38
C THR A 60 -7.45 2.14 8.00
N GLN A 61 -7.91 2.68 6.88
CA GLN A 61 -7.45 3.95 6.33
C GLN A 61 -8.64 4.82 5.87
N ALA A 62 -8.57 6.12 6.12
CA ALA A 62 -9.49 7.09 5.53
C ALA A 62 -8.87 7.67 4.25
N ILE A 63 -9.65 7.72 3.18
CA ILE A 63 -9.26 8.29 1.89
C ILE A 63 -10.20 9.47 1.61
N THR A 64 -9.62 10.62 1.28
CA THR A 64 -10.34 11.83 0.86
C THR A 64 -10.34 11.95 -0.66
N GLY A 65 -11.49 12.32 -1.25
CA GLY A 65 -11.65 12.52 -2.69
C GLY A 65 -11.94 11.25 -3.51
N PRO A 66 -13.15 10.66 -3.43
CA PRO A 66 -14.26 10.91 -2.52
C PRO A 66 -14.03 10.29 -1.13
N ASP A 67 -14.71 10.86 -0.12
CA ASP A 67 -14.57 10.47 1.29
C ASP A 67 -15.01 9.04 1.52
N ARG A 68 -14.09 8.19 1.97
CA ARG A 68 -14.35 6.79 2.26
C ARG A 68 -13.43 6.24 3.33
N ILE A 69 -13.93 5.31 4.12
CA ILE A 69 -13.11 4.53 5.06
C ILE A 69 -12.92 3.15 4.46
N VAL A 70 -11.67 2.73 4.29
CA VAL A 70 -11.29 1.44 3.76
C VAL A 70 -10.78 0.59 4.91
N VAL A 71 -11.30 -0.64 4.99
CA VAL A 71 -10.97 -1.62 6.03
C VAL A 71 -10.53 -2.90 5.32
N ASP A 72 -9.25 -3.22 5.43
CA ASP A 72 -8.63 -4.36 4.77
C ASP A 72 -8.44 -5.50 5.77
N PHE A 73 -8.91 -6.68 5.39
CA PHE A 73 -8.85 -7.91 6.18
C PHE A 73 -7.86 -8.87 5.52
N PRO A 74 -6.57 -8.84 5.91
CA PRO A 74 -5.56 -9.74 5.36
C PRO A 74 -5.83 -11.19 5.78
N GLY A 75 -5.64 -12.11 4.84
CA GLY A 75 -5.92 -13.53 5.04
C GLY A 75 -7.41 -13.89 5.03
N ALA A 76 -8.32 -12.92 4.87
CA ALA A 76 -9.76 -13.17 4.88
C ALA A 76 -10.34 -13.26 3.47
N LEU A 77 -11.29 -14.17 3.26
CA LEU A 77 -12.12 -14.26 2.05
C LEU A 77 -13.51 -13.65 2.28
N PRO A 78 -14.12 -12.99 1.29
CA PRO A 78 -15.50 -12.55 1.42
C PRO A 78 -16.44 -13.76 1.32
N ALA A 79 -17.47 -13.82 2.15
CA ALA A 79 -18.59 -14.75 1.94
C ALA A 79 -19.29 -14.45 0.61
N ALA A 80 -19.77 -15.49 -0.07
CA ALA A 80 -20.45 -15.37 -1.37
C ALA A 80 -21.73 -14.52 -1.30
N GLU A 81 -22.32 -14.41 -0.12
CA GLU A 81 -23.54 -13.65 0.17
C GLU A 81 -23.27 -12.15 0.40
N LEU A 82 -22.02 -11.74 0.62
CA LEU A 82 -21.68 -10.33 0.76
C LEU A 82 -21.83 -9.60 -0.57
N ARG A 83 -22.62 -8.53 -0.52
CA ARG A 83 -22.90 -7.65 -1.66
C ARG A 83 -22.68 -6.21 -1.24
N ALA A 84 -22.55 -5.32 -2.22
CA ALA A 84 -22.59 -3.90 -1.98
C ALA A 84 -23.97 -3.50 -1.43
N LEU A 85 -24.00 -2.90 -0.26
CA LEU A 85 -25.20 -2.43 0.41
C LEU A 85 -25.31 -0.92 0.22
N LYS A 86 -26.40 -0.47 -0.42
CA LYS A 86 -26.73 0.96 -0.48
C LYS A 86 -27.43 1.33 0.82
N VAL A 87 -26.83 2.23 1.60
CA VAL A 87 -27.29 2.56 2.96
C VAL A 87 -27.98 3.93 2.99
N ASN A 88 -27.43 4.93 2.29
CA ASN A 88 -27.94 6.30 2.21
C ASN A 88 -28.46 6.85 3.56
N ARG A 89 -27.72 6.65 4.64
CA ARG A 89 -28.14 7.02 6.00
C ARG A 89 -27.05 7.83 6.68
N GLY A 90 -27.40 9.03 7.16
CA GLY A 90 -26.44 9.93 7.79
C GLY A 90 -25.24 10.19 6.89
N ALA A 91 -24.03 10.00 7.43
CA ALA A 91 -22.77 10.18 6.70
C ALA A 91 -22.40 8.99 5.79
N LEU A 92 -23.10 7.86 5.80
CA LEU A 92 -22.74 6.63 5.07
C LEU A 92 -23.68 6.40 3.88
N LYS A 93 -23.11 6.47 2.68
CA LYS A 93 -23.84 6.30 1.42
C LYS A 93 -23.96 4.83 1.04
N ALA A 94 -22.86 4.10 1.10
CA ALA A 94 -22.81 2.69 0.72
C ALA A 94 -21.72 1.94 1.47
N VAL A 95 -21.87 0.63 1.56
CA VAL A 95 -20.82 -0.28 2.03
C VAL A 95 -20.56 -1.31 0.95
N ARG A 96 -19.33 -1.35 0.44
CA ARG A 96 -18.90 -2.30 -0.58
C ARG A 96 -17.95 -3.30 0.07
N THR A 97 -18.18 -4.59 -0.15
CA THR A 97 -17.27 -5.63 0.32
C THR A 97 -16.85 -6.47 -0.87
N GLY A 98 -15.57 -6.78 -0.97
CA GLY A 98 -15.05 -7.61 -2.06
C GLY A 98 -13.66 -8.15 -1.78
N LEU A 99 -13.29 -9.19 -2.53
CA LEU A 99 -11.92 -9.67 -2.56
C LEU A 99 -11.08 -8.63 -3.31
N PHE A 100 -10.13 -8.04 -2.62
CA PHE A 100 -9.22 -7.04 -3.17
C PHE A 100 -7.98 -7.69 -3.79
N PHE A 101 -7.48 -8.75 -3.16
CA PHE A 101 -6.36 -9.54 -3.63
C PHE A 101 -6.61 -11.01 -3.32
N ASP A 102 -6.21 -11.94 -4.18
CA ASP A 102 -6.50 -13.37 -4.00
C ASP A 102 -5.33 -14.20 -3.46
N ASN A 103 -4.09 -13.72 -3.58
CA ASN A 103 -2.91 -14.47 -3.13
C ASN A 103 -1.74 -13.59 -2.63
N PRO A 104 -1.65 -13.29 -1.31
CA PRO A 104 -2.53 -13.79 -0.25
C PRO A 104 -3.92 -13.12 -0.28
N PRO A 105 -4.98 -13.82 0.15
CA PRO A 105 -6.33 -13.26 0.09
C PRO A 105 -6.47 -12.03 0.99
N ILE A 106 -6.97 -10.92 0.46
CA ILE A 106 -7.30 -9.70 1.20
C ILE A 106 -8.73 -9.33 0.87
N THR A 107 -9.61 -9.30 1.87
CA THR A 107 -10.97 -8.76 1.71
C THR A 107 -10.98 -7.29 2.07
N ARG A 108 -11.45 -6.44 1.16
CA ARG A 108 -11.60 -5.00 1.39
C ARG A 108 -13.06 -4.65 1.62
N VAL A 109 -13.33 -3.98 2.73
CA VAL A 109 -14.62 -3.36 3.03
C VAL A 109 -14.46 -1.84 2.91
N VAL A 110 -15.20 -1.24 1.98
CA VAL A 110 -15.18 0.21 1.73
C VAL A 110 -16.50 0.81 2.20
N LEU A 111 -16.41 1.76 3.11
CA LEU A 111 -17.52 2.58 3.58
C LEU A 111 -17.49 3.90 2.80
N ASP A 112 -18.36 4.06 1.81
CA ASP A 112 -18.50 5.29 1.04
C ASP A 112 -19.23 6.34 1.90
N LEU A 113 -18.57 7.45 2.20
CA LEU A 113 -19.11 8.52 3.04
C LEU A 113 -19.64 9.70 2.20
N ALA A 114 -20.56 10.45 2.77
CA ALA A 114 -21.07 11.70 2.20
C ALA A 114 -20.22 12.90 2.61
N GLU A 115 -19.60 12.82 3.79
CA GLU A 115 -18.77 13.86 4.39
C GLU A 115 -17.61 13.19 5.15
N PRO A 116 -16.47 13.87 5.33
CA PRO A 116 -15.38 13.36 6.14
C PRO A 116 -15.82 13.13 7.59
N GLN A 117 -15.67 11.90 8.08
CA GLN A 117 -16.15 11.51 9.41
C GLN A 117 -15.03 10.85 10.21
N SER A 118 -14.92 11.17 11.50
CA SER A 118 -14.01 10.46 12.40
C SER A 118 -14.54 9.06 12.70
N TYR A 119 -13.64 8.10 12.91
CA TYR A 119 -14.04 6.72 13.21
C TYR A 119 -13.19 6.10 14.30
N ARG A 120 -13.76 5.10 14.98
CA ARG A 120 -13.07 4.25 15.95
C ARG A 120 -13.32 2.79 15.60
N VAL A 121 -12.25 2.01 15.50
CA VAL A 121 -12.32 0.56 15.25
C VAL A 121 -12.25 -0.19 16.57
N SER A 122 -13.06 -1.21 16.73
CA SER A 122 -13.07 -2.11 17.88
C SER A 122 -13.11 -3.55 17.38
N THR A 123 -12.00 -4.25 17.52
CA THR A 123 -11.85 -5.64 17.10
C THR A 123 -12.24 -6.56 18.24
N SER A 124 -13.16 -7.49 17.97
CA SER A 124 -13.54 -8.62 18.82
C SER A 124 -13.12 -9.93 18.17
N GLN A 125 -13.22 -11.05 18.88
CA GLN A 125 -12.77 -12.36 18.35
C GLN A 125 -13.40 -12.74 17.00
N ASN A 126 -14.64 -12.32 16.76
CA ASN A 126 -15.42 -12.72 15.58
C ASN A 126 -16.19 -11.55 14.93
N ALA A 127 -15.86 -10.31 15.30
CA ALA A 127 -16.51 -9.13 14.77
C ALA A 127 -15.58 -7.91 14.84
N VAL A 128 -15.68 -7.04 13.85
CA VAL A 128 -15.04 -5.72 13.84
C VAL A 128 -16.13 -4.67 13.82
N VAL A 129 -16.12 -3.77 14.81
CA VAL A 129 -17.10 -2.68 14.91
C VAL A 129 -16.41 -1.36 14.59
N ILE A 130 -16.95 -0.64 13.62
CA ILE A 130 -16.48 0.69 13.22
C ILE A 130 -17.52 1.70 13.66
N LYS A 131 -17.19 2.49 14.67
CA LYS A 131 -18.04 3.57 15.16
C LYS A 131 -17.70 4.85 14.42
N LEU A 132 -18.68 5.40 13.71
CA LEU A 132 -18.58 6.67 13.00
C LEU A 132 -19.06 7.79 13.94
N GLY A 133 -18.20 8.77 14.19
CA GLY A 133 -18.47 9.91 15.07
C GLY A 133 -18.30 11.25 14.35
N SER A 134 -19.17 12.22 14.68
CA SER A 134 -19.06 13.58 14.17
C SER A 134 -17.71 14.16 14.60
N ALA A 135 -17.02 14.86 13.69
CA ALA A 135 -15.71 15.41 13.92
C ALA A 135 -15.72 16.47 15.05
N ALA A 136 -15.65 16.00 16.28
CA ALA A 136 -15.28 16.75 17.47
C ALA A 136 -14.49 15.79 18.38
N ALA A 137 -13.17 15.92 18.32
CA ALA A 137 -12.18 15.29 19.20
C ALA A 137 -12.14 13.75 19.19
N GLY A 138 -11.26 13.20 18.35
CA GLY A 138 -10.91 11.78 18.36
C GLY A 138 -9.81 11.44 17.39
N ALA A 139 -8.72 12.22 17.41
CA ALA A 139 -7.46 11.79 16.82
C ALA A 139 -7.04 10.48 17.49
N GLN A 140 -7.18 9.35 16.79
CA GLN A 140 -6.31 8.20 16.99
C GLN A 140 -5.08 8.42 16.10
N ALA A 141 -4.27 9.40 16.51
CA ALA A 141 -2.83 9.31 16.36
C ALA A 141 -2.33 8.41 17.51
N PRO A 142 -1.44 7.45 17.27
CA PRO A 142 -0.58 6.97 18.33
C PRO A 142 0.37 8.12 18.69
N ASP A 143 0.21 8.67 19.89
CA ASP A 143 1.05 9.74 20.45
C ASP A 143 2.20 9.17 21.30
N ALA A 144 3.22 10.02 21.51
CA ALA A 144 4.46 9.93 22.31
C ALA A 144 5.74 9.53 21.52
N ALA A 145 6.51 10.43 20.87
CA ALA A 145 7.28 11.63 21.32
C ALA A 145 8.65 11.27 22.00
N PRO A 146 9.75 12.09 21.93
CA PRO A 146 9.68 13.55 21.95
C PRO A 146 10.63 14.34 21.03
N ALA A 147 10.24 15.61 20.89
CA ALA A 147 10.98 16.72 20.36
C ALA A 147 12.36 16.91 21.04
N ALA A 148 13.42 16.91 20.25
CA ALA A 148 14.65 17.61 20.57
C ALA A 148 14.58 19.01 19.97
N ARG A 149 14.21 19.94 20.84
CA ARG A 149 14.39 21.38 20.75
C ARG A 149 15.86 21.72 20.50
N LEU A 150 16.18 22.37 19.38
CA LEU A 150 17.32 23.29 19.30
C LEU A 150 16.83 24.62 18.76
N GLN A 151 16.53 25.50 19.71
CA GLN A 151 16.39 26.93 19.49
C GLN A 151 17.77 27.57 19.41
N ASN A 152 17.87 28.57 18.52
CA ASN A 152 18.84 29.67 18.45
C ASN A 152 20.15 29.46 17.68
N ALA A 153 20.20 30.03 16.47
CA ALA A 153 20.97 31.24 16.11
C ALA A 153 20.74 31.47 14.59
N SER A 154 19.78 32.29 14.15
CA SER A 154 19.85 33.74 13.96
C SER A 154 21.08 34.26 13.21
N LEU A 155 20.81 35.14 12.23
CA LEU A 155 21.70 36.04 11.46
C LEU A 155 22.37 35.34 10.24
N ALA A 156 22.17 35.75 8.98
CA ALA A 156 22.17 37.12 8.49
C ALA A 156 21.30 37.34 7.23
N THR A 157 20.57 38.44 7.28
CA THR A 157 20.07 39.24 6.16
C THR A 157 21.23 39.74 5.30
N GLY A 158 21.08 39.76 3.97
CA GLY A 158 21.94 40.59 3.12
C GLY A 158 22.05 40.19 1.65
N ASN A 159 20.98 40.35 0.86
CA ASN A 159 21.11 40.90 -0.49
C ASN A 159 20.61 42.35 -0.39
N PRO A 160 21.30 43.36 -0.94
CA PRO A 160 21.54 43.44 -2.39
C PRO A 160 22.93 44.01 -2.76
N PHE A 161 23.36 43.84 -4.01
CA PHE A 161 23.60 44.92 -4.98
C PHE A 161 24.47 44.41 -6.13
N ALA A 162 24.04 44.76 -7.35
CA ALA A 162 24.74 44.54 -8.59
C ALA A 162 26.05 45.34 -8.66
N THR A 163 27.08 44.80 -9.32
CA THR A 163 27.95 45.60 -10.19
C THR A 163 28.67 44.72 -11.20
N ALA A 164 28.46 45.06 -12.46
CA ALA A 164 29.15 44.53 -13.62
C ALA A 164 30.66 44.73 -13.53
N ARG A 165 31.42 43.77 -14.06
CA ARG A 165 32.79 44.00 -14.56
C ARG A 165 32.95 43.24 -15.87
N VAL A 166 33.03 44.00 -16.95
CA VAL A 166 33.46 43.57 -18.26
C VAL A 166 34.92 43.15 -18.17
N SER A 167 35.25 41.97 -18.70
CA SER A 167 36.59 41.66 -19.19
C SER A 167 36.46 40.87 -20.49
N THR A 168 36.54 41.59 -21.59
CA THR A 168 36.99 41.09 -22.88
C THR A 168 38.51 40.85 -22.79
N ALA A 169 38.94 39.61 -23.05
CA ALA A 169 40.32 39.33 -23.42
C ALA A 169 40.32 38.21 -24.46
N VAL A 170 40.53 38.62 -25.71
CA VAL A 170 40.79 37.77 -26.86
C VAL A 170 42.23 37.28 -26.72
N SER A 171 42.46 35.97 -26.72
CA SER A 171 43.79 35.40 -26.97
C SER A 171 43.65 34.19 -27.88
N ASN A 172 44.15 34.35 -29.09
CA ASN A 172 44.20 33.36 -30.15
C ASN A 172 45.31 32.32 -29.90
N ALA A 173 44.96 31.06 -30.21
CA ALA A 173 45.78 29.94 -30.68
C ALA A 173 46.68 29.17 -29.66
N PRO A 174 47.02 27.88 -29.91
CA PRO A 174 46.60 26.97 -31.00
C PRO A 174 45.82 25.72 -30.52
N LEU A 175 45.08 25.11 -31.45
CA LEU A 175 44.45 23.79 -31.27
C LEU A 175 45.50 22.70 -30.99
N PRO A 176 45.25 21.84 -29.99
CA PRO A 176 45.66 20.44 -30.03
C PRO A 176 44.43 19.56 -30.26
N ALA A 177 44.52 18.75 -31.32
CA ALA A 177 43.77 17.53 -31.58
C ALA A 177 42.24 17.58 -31.43
N ALA A 178 41.58 17.51 -32.58
CA ALA A 178 40.20 17.04 -32.71
C ALA A 178 40.00 15.70 -31.97
N VAL A 179 39.59 15.75 -30.71
CA VAL A 179 38.59 14.80 -30.26
C VAL A 179 37.34 15.29 -30.94
N ARG A 180 36.89 14.55 -31.96
CA ARG A 180 35.49 14.61 -32.37
C ARG A 180 34.71 14.43 -31.08
N GLU A 181 34.18 15.50 -30.50
CA GLU A 181 33.06 15.37 -29.58
C GLU A 181 31.99 14.71 -30.43
N THR A 182 31.93 13.39 -30.36
CA THR A 182 30.77 12.64 -30.78
C THR A 182 29.58 13.43 -30.26
N PRO A 183 28.61 13.80 -31.12
CA PRO A 183 27.41 14.47 -30.67
C PRO A 183 26.97 13.78 -29.38
N PRO A 184 26.74 14.52 -28.28
CA PRO A 184 26.32 13.90 -27.04
C PRO A 184 25.19 12.94 -27.42
N PRO A 185 25.28 11.66 -27.01
CA PRO A 185 24.33 10.64 -27.46
C PRO A 185 22.93 11.24 -27.29
N PRO A 186 22.07 11.14 -28.33
CA PRO A 186 20.75 11.77 -28.29
C PRO A 186 20.14 11.42 -26.95
N LYS A 187 19.92 12.45 -26.10
CA LYS A 187 19.36 12.25 -24.76
C LYS A 187 18.13 11.37 -24.97
N PRO A 188 18.10 10.15 -24.40
CA PRO A 188 16.94 9.31 -24.55
C PRO A 188 15.73 10.13 -24.11
N PRO A 189 14.62 10.14 -24.88
CA PRO A 189 13.41 10.86 -24.50
C PRO A 189 12.82 10.33 -23.17
N LEU A 190 13.38 9.23 -22.66
CA LEU A 190 13.09 8.64 -21.36
C LEU A 190 14.41 8.39 -20.60
N THR A 191 14.67 9.15 -19.55
CA THR A 191 15.78 8.90 -18.62
C THR A 191 15.21 8.49 -17.28
N VAL A 192 15.38 7.24 -16.92
CA VAL A 192 15.11 6.75 -15.57
C VAL A 192 16.46 6.55 -14.89
N THR A 193 16.62 6.99 -13.64
CA THR A 193 17.81 6.72 -12.84
C THR A 193 17.39 6.37 -11.43
N PHE A 194 17.87 5.25 -10.91
CA PHE A 194 17.62 4.77 -9.56
C PHE A 194 18.95 4.62 -8.82
N GLU A 195 19.23 5.57 -7.92
CA GLU A 195 20.46 5.59 -7.13
C GLU A 195 20.12 5.79 -5.65
N ASN A 196 20.73 5.00 -4.76
CA ASN A 196 20.54 5.11 -3.30
C ASN A 196 19.07 5.05 -2.84
N GLY A 197 18.20 4.30 -3.55
CA GLY A 197 16.76 4.23 -3.26
C GLY A 197 15.94 5.40 -3.82
N MET A 198 16.58 6.37 -4.47
CA MET A 198 15.97 7.54 -5.06
C MET A 198 15.81 7.35 -6.56
N LEU A 199 14.58 7.44 -7.05
CA LEU A 199 14.23 7.37 -8.45
C LEU A 199 14.10 8.78 -9.03
N ARG A 200 14.61 8.96 -10.24
CA ARG A 200 14.35 10.13 -11.08
C ARG A 200 13.87 9.64 -12.43
N ILE A 201 12.79 10.23 -12.93
CA ILE A 201 12.18 9.91 -14.21
C ILE A 201 12.05 11.22 -14.98
N HIS A 202 12.64 11.27 -16.17
CA HIS A 202 12.46 12.35 -17.14
C HIS A 202 11.88 11.70 -18.40
N ALA A 203 10.60 11.93 -18.66
CA ALA A 203 9.88 11.39 -19.81
C ALA A 203 9.34 12.52 -20.68
N GLU A 204 9.76 12.57 -21.94
CA GLU A 204 9.28 13.48 -22.96
C GLU A 204 8.60 12.67 -24.07
N LYS A 205 7.27 12.53 -24.00
CA LYS A 205 6.43 11.76 -24.94
C LYS A 205 6.76 10.26 -24.97
N ALA A 206 7.21 9.73 -23.84
CA ALA A 206 7.38 8.28 -23.68
C ALA A 206 6.03 7.61 -23.40
N THR A 207 5.89 6.33 -23.73
CA THR A 207 4.68 5.58 -23.36
C THR A 207 4.78 5.15 -21.89
N LEU A 208 3.65 5.06 -21.18
CA LEU A 208 3.62 4.61 -19.80
C LEU A 208 4.25 3.21 -19.67
N ALA A 209 3.98 2.31 -20.62
CA ALA A 209 4.61 1.00 -20.69
C ALA A 209 6.15 1.07 -20.74
N GLN A 210 6.73 1.99 -21.52
CA GLN A 210 8.19 2.17 -21.58
C GLN A 210 8.75 2.68 -20.25
N VAL A 211 8.08 3.65 -19.62
CA VAL A 211 8.51 4.19 -18.32
C VAL A 211 8.47 3.10 -17.26
N LEU A 212 7.37 2.33 -17.19
CA LEU A 212 7.22 1.23 -16.24
C LEU A 212 8.25 0.12 -16.45
N PHE A 213 8.56 -0.22 -17.70
CA PHE A 213 9.58 -1.21 -18.03
C PHE A 213 10.97 -0.78 -17.56
N GLU A 214 11.34 0.48 -17.79
CA GLU A 214 12.63 1.03 -17.35
C GLU A 214 12.73 1.10 -15.83
N VAL A 215 11.66 1.52 -15.17
CA VAL A 215 11.58 1.51 -13.70
C VAL A 215 11.75 0.10 -13.18
N GLN A 216 11.01 -0.89 -13.69
CA GLN A 216 11.13 -2.30 -13.32
C GLN A 216 12.58 -2.79 -13.47
N ARG A 217 13.25 -2.42 -14.56
CA ARG A 217 14.64 -2.81 -14.79
C ARG A 217 15.61 -2.24 -13.76
N GLN A 218 15.34 -1.03 -13.26
CA GLN A 218 16.21 -0.33 -12.32
C GLN A 218 15.93 -0.66 -10.86
N THR A 219 14.67 -0.68 -10.48
CA THR A 219 14.24 -1.01 -9.11
C THR A 219 14.19 -2.52 -8.87
N ARG A 220 14.25 -3.33 -9.93
CA ARG A 220 14.02 -4.79 -9.93
C ARG A 220 12.66 -5.20 -9.38
N ALA A 221 11.72 -4.25 -9.30
CA ALA A 221 10.34 -4.51 -8.90
C ALA A 221 9.62 -5.32 -10.00
N GLU A 222 8.74 -6.23 -9.61
CA GLU A 222 7.87 -6.91 -10.55
C GLU A 222 6.68 -6.02 -10.91
N ILE A 223 6.69 -5.44 -12.11
CA ILE A 223 5.63 -4.53 -12.55
C ILE A 223 4.78 -5.22 -13.60
N ALA A 224 3.51 -5.46 -13.29
CA ALA A 224 2.56 -6.03 -14.26
C ALA A 224 2.05 -4.92 -15.19
N ILE A 225 2.63 -4.82 -16.39
CA ILE A 225 2.25 -3.81 -17.39
C ILE A 225 0.92 -4.22 -18.05
N PRO A 226 -0.16 -3.46 -17.88
CA PRO A 226 -1.46 -3.82 -18.45
C PRO A 226 -1.52 -3.47 -19.94
N ALA A 227 -2.29 -4.25 -20.70
CA ALA A 227 -2.58 -3.94 -22.10
C ALA A 227 -3.23 -2.55 -22.22
N GLY A 228 -2.72 -1.73 -23.14
CA GLY A 228 -3.14 -0.33 -23.31
C GLY A 228 -2.22 0.71 -22.64
N ALA A 229 -1.31 0.32 -21.74
CA ALA A 229 -0.31 1.25 -21.19
C ALA A 229 0.68 1.75 -22.25
N GLU A 230 0.75 1.08 -23.40
CA GLU A 230 1.50 1.49 -24.59
C GLU A 230 0.85 2.67 -25.34
N LEU A 231 -0.46 2.89 -25.17
CA LEU A 231 -1.21 3.97 -25.80
C LEU A 231 -1.16 5.25 -24.97
N GLU A 232 -0.95 5.12 -23.66
CA GLU A 232 -0.84 6.23 -22.73
C GLU A 232 0.53 6.91 -22.88
N GLN A 233 0.53 8.18 -23.24
CA GLN A 233 1.74 8.99 -23.33
C GLN A 233 1.93 9.78 -22.05
N VAL A 234 3.14 9.74 -21.51
CA VAL A 234 3.49 10.45 -20.28
C VAL A 234 4.57 11.48 -20.59
N VAL A 235 4.32 12.70 -20.13
CA VAL A 235 5.29 13.80 -20.12
C VAL A 235 5.45 14.21 -18.67
N ALA A 236 6.54 13.79 -18.04
CA ALA A 236 6.76 14.06 -16.64
C ALA A 236 8.24 14.11 -16.27
N ASP A 237 8.57 15.07 -15.42
CA ASP A 237 9.87 15.24 -14.79
C ASP A 237 9.71 15.07 -13.29
N LEU A 238 10.09 13.89 -12.80
CA LEU A 238 9.92 13.49 -11.41
C LEU A 238 11.28 13.15 -10.80
N GLY A 239 11.48 13.54 -9.54
CA GLY A 239 12.62 13.12 -8.72
C GLY A 239 13.72 14.17 -8.52
N PRO A 240 14.76 13.84 -7.72
CA PRO A 240 14.99 12.54 -7.08
C PRO A 240 14.12 12.38 -5.82
N ALA A 241 13.31 11.32 -5.77
CA ALA A 241 12.46 11.00 -4.63
C ALA A 241 12.36 9.47 -4.49
N PRO A 242 11.87 8.93 -3.35
CA PRO A 242 11.70 7.50 -3.18
C PRO A 242 10.91 6.89 -4.33
N ALA A 243 11.29 5.70 -4.78
CA ALA A 243 10.68 5.10 -5.96
C ALA A 243 9.15 4.98 -5.84
N ARG A 244 8.63 4.69 -4.65
CA ARG A 244 7.18 4.66 -4.39
C ARG A 244 6.49 6.00 -4.65
N ASP A 245 7.06 7.09 -4.18
CA ASP A 245 6.49 8.43 -4.35
C ASP A 245 6.54 8.87 -5.81
N VAL A 246 7.64 8.57 -6.50
CA VAL A 246 7.82 8.90 -7.92
C VAL A 246 6.86 8.09 -8.79
N LEU A 247 6.70 6.79 -8.54
CA LEU A 247 5.72 5.97 -9.25
C LEU A 247 4.30 6.41 -8.89
N GLY A 248 4.06 6.74 -7.61
CA GLY A 248 2.79 7.28 -7.15
C GLY A 248 2.42 8.52 -7.94
N ALA A 249 3.32 9.50 -8.01
CA ALA A 249 3.11 10.75 -8.75
C ALA A 249 3.02 10.55 -10.27
N LEU A 250 3.75 9.59 -10.84
CA LEU A 250 3.66 9.22 -12.25
C LEU A 250 2.30 8.60 -12.61
N LEU A 251 1.81 7.70 -11.75
CA LEU A 251 0.55 6.98 -11.97
C LEU A 251 -0.67 7.80 -11.55
N ASN A 252 -0.47 8.79 -10.68
CA ASN A 252 -1.49 9.73 -10.26
C ASN A 252 -1.82 10.69 -11.41
N GLY A 253 -2.96 10.44 -12.05
CA GLY A 253 -3.39 11.12 -13.28
C GLY A 253 -3.52 10.19 -14.49
N SER A 254 -2.99 8.96 -14.39
CA SER A 254 -3.20 7.92 -15.40
C SER A 254 -4.61 7.32 -15.29
N ALA A 255 -5.07 6.70 -16.37
CA ALA A 255 -6.32 5.93 -16.40
C ALA A 255 -6.22 4.56 -15.67
N TYR A 256 -5.24 4.37 -14.79
CA TYR A 256 -4.99 3.11 -14.09
C TYR A 256 -5.09 3.28 -12.57
N ASN A 257 -5.66 2.28 -11.92
CA ASN A 257 -5.51 2.07 -10.50
C ASN A 257 -4.20 1.31 -10.26
N PHE A 258 -3.51 1.65 -9.17
CA PHE A 258 -2.22 1.08 -8.86
C PHE A 258 -2.13 0.66 -7.39
N ILE A 259 -1.40 -0.42 -7.15
CA ILE A 259 -1.09 -0.94 -5.82
C ILE A 259 0.42 -1.18 -5.77
N PHE A 260 1.06 -0.61 -4.76
CA PHE A 260 2.45 -0.90 -4.45
C PHE A 260 2.52 -2.00 -3.40
N VAL A 261 3.29 -3.04 -3.70
CA VAL A 261 3.58 -4.16 -2.80
C VAL A 261 5.09 -4.15 -2.55
N GLY A 262 5.48 -4.19 -1.28
CA GLY A 262 6.88 -4.17 -0.85
C GLY A 262 7.10 -3.33 0.40
N GLU A 263 8.35 -3.30 0.86
CA GLU A 263 8.78 -2.47 1.98
C GLU A 263 8.94 -0.99 1.57
N GLU A 264 8.96 -0.10 2.56
CA GLU A 264 8.92 1.36 2.37
C GLU A 264 10.06 1.92 1.48
N LEU A 265 11.18 1.20 1.41
CA LEU A 265 12.35 1.54 0.61
C LEU A 265 12.60 0.57 -0.57
N ALA A 266 11.83 -0.52 -0.66
CA ALA A 266 11.99 -1.57 -1.66
C ALA A 266 10.65 -1.90 -2.32
N LEU A 267 10.48 -1.45 -3.56
CA LEU A 267 9.35 -1.87 -4.39
C LEU A 267 9.56 -3.32 -4.81
N GLU A 268 8.72 -4.22 -4.31
CA GLU A 268 8.75 -5.63 -4.70
C GLU A 268 7.87 -5.88 -5.91
N ARG A 269 6.66 -5.33 -5.92
CA ARG A 269 5.69 -5.52 -7.00
C ARG A 269 4.76 -4.33 -7.15
N VAL A 270 4.39 -4.04 -8.40
CA VAL A 270 3.42 -3.00 -8.74
C VAL A 270 2.33 -3.60 -9.61
N ILE A 271 1.09 -3.50 -9.14
CA ILE A 271 -0.09 -4.03 -9.84
C ILE A 271 -0.86 -2.85 -10.41
N LEU A 272 -1.12 -2.90 -11.71
CA LEU A 272 -1.86 -1.89 -12.44
C LEU A 272 -3.14 -2.50 -12.99
N THR A 273 -4.27 -1.89 -12.70
CA THR A 273 -5.58 -2.27 -13.27
C THR A 273 -6.21 -1.08 -13.95
N ARG A 274 -6.85 -1.29 -15.10
CA ARG A 274 -7.50 -0.20 -15.82
C ARG A 274 -8.63 0.38 -14.96
N ARG A 275 -8.65 1.70 -14.80
CA ARG A 275 -9.74 2.41 -14.12
C ARG A 275 -10.86 2.59 -15.13
N ASP A 276 -12.01 1.98 -14.86
CA ASP A 276 -13.20 2.22 -15.68
C ASP A 276 -13.64 3.68 -15.49
N PRO A 277 -13.75 4.48 -16.57
CA PRO A 277 -14.17 5.89 -16.49
C PRO A 277 -15.63 6.05 -16.03
N ASN A 278 -16.36 4.94 -15.87
CA ASN A 278 -17.77 4.91 -15.50
C ASN A 278 -18.04 4.38 -14.08
N SER A 279 -16.99 4.18 -13.27
CA SER A 279 -17.13 3.81 -11.86
C SER A 279 -17.23 5.06 -10.99
N PHE A 280 -18.44 5.63 -10.92
CA PHE A 280 -18.86 6.60 -9.91
C PHE A 280 -19.28 5.90 -8.60
#